data_AF-A0A0K8RR18-F1
#
_entry.id   AF-A0A0K8RR18-F1
#
_cell.length_a   1.000
_cell.length_b   1.000
_cell.length_c   1.000
_cell.angle_alpha   90.00
_cell.angle_beta   90.00
_cell.angle_gamma   90.00
#
_symmetry.space_group_name_H-M   'P 1'
#
loop_
_entity.id
_entity.type
_entity.pdbx_description
1 polymer ?
#
loop_
_entity_poly.entity_id
_entity_poly.type
_entity_poly.pdbx_seq_one_letter_code
_entity_poly.pdbx_strand_id
1 'polypeptide(L)'
;MDLLNKTSAATVNNYFGWMLLYKLGPIASHNITKLNFNFNQVWRGLQGGEPRWRHCVNALNDPYDPILGYGLGRLYIDKYFNETEKQDVETIAKNVSEALKTVLQNNTWMDNATKANATKKLEHMVFKLGYPEEIKNDTFLNEMYKDVGNVTLNGSFLSTYLSFRKSNAKYKLNKMRSPLFNRTKEWPHDWTKVNADYSLLENSVVLAAVILQHPFYSFGLP
;
A
#
# COMPACT_ATOMS: atom_id res chain seq x y z
N MET A 1 7.43 5.39 -30.04
CA MET A 1 7.67 3.97 -30.42
C MET A 1 8.99 3.75 -31.16
N ASP A 2 9.80 4.78 -31.43
CA ASP A 2 11.05 4.67 -32.19
C ASP A 2 12.04 3.63 -31.63
N LEU A 3 12.14 3.53 -30.30
CA LEU A 3 12.98 2.53 -29.63
C LEU A 3 12.59 1.08 -29.95
N LEU A 4 11.29 0.76 -29.90
CA LEU A 4 10.81 -0.60 -30.19
C LEU A 4 10.99 -0.94 -31.67
N ASN A 5 10.76 0.02 -32.57
CA ASN A 5 10.94 -0.18 -34.00
C ASN A 5 12.40 -0.38 -34.40
N LYS A 6 13.35 0.18 -33.64
CA LYS A 6 14.80 0.06 -33.87
C LYS A 6 15.45 -1.12 -33.14
N THR A 7 14.72 -1.81 -32.27
CA THR A 7 15.26 -2.91 -31.45
C THR A 7 14.83 -4.26 -32.02
N SER A 8 15.75 -5.21 -32.12
CA SER A 8 15.41 -6.55 -32.61
C SER A 8 14.37 -7.23 -31.71
N ALA A 9 13.47 -8.02 -32.30
CA ALA A 9 12.48 -8.77 -31.53
C ALA A 9 13.13 -9.69 -30.47
N ALA A 10 14.31 -10.26 -30.77
CA ALA A 10 15.07 -11.07 -29.84
C ALA A 10 15.52 -10.28 -28.60
N THR A 11 16.02 -9.07 -28.79
CA THR A 11 16.42 -8.18 -27.68
C THR A 11 15.22 -7.81 -26.81
N VAL A 12 14.08 -7.47 -27.43
CA VAL A 12 12.85 -7.15 -26.71
C VAL A 12 12.36 -8.36 -25.89
N ASN A 13 12.35 -9.56 -26.48
CA ASN A 13 11.94 -10.78 -25.79
C ASN A 13 12.89 -11.10 -24.62
N ASN A 14 14.20 -11.02 -24.82
CA ASN A 14 15.19 -11.25 -23.77
C ASN A 14 15.03 -10.27 -22.61
N TYR A 15 14.73 -8.99 -22.89
CA TYR A 15 14.46 -8.01 -21.86
C TYR A 15 13.22 -8.37 -21.03
N PHE A 16 12.10 -8.72 -21.67
CA PHE A 16 10.90 -9.12 -20.93
C PHE A 16 11.10 -10.41 -20.13
N GLY A 17 11.79 -11.39 -20.70
CA GLY A 17 12.18 -12.62 -20.00
C GLY A 17 13.05 -12.34 -18.78
N TRP A 18 14.05 -11.46 -18.93
CA TRP A 18 14.90 -11.02 -17.82
C TRP A 18 14.09 -10.28 -16.73
N MET A 19 13.20 -9.37 -17.10
CA MET A 19 12.36 -8.64 -16.14
C MET A 19 11.45 -9.60 -15.35
N LEU A 20 10.92 -10.64 -16.00
CA LEU A 20 10.13 -11.67 -15.35
C LEU A 20 10.98 -12.48 -14.35
N LEU A 21 12.16 -12.94 -14.77
CA LEU A 21 13.09 -13.66 -13.90
C LEU A 21 13.55 -12.81 -12.72
N TYR A 22 13.82 -11.53 -12.94
CA TYR A 22 14.19 -10.59 -11.90
C TYR A 22 13.05 -10.39 -10.88
N LYS A 23 11.80 -10.20 -11.36
CA LYS A 23 10.64 -9.98 -10.48
C LYS A 23 10.25 -11.24 -9.70
N LEU A 24 10.28 -12.42 -10.32
CA LEU A 24 9.94 -13.69 -9.66
C LEU A 24 11.12 -14.28 -8.89
N GLY A 25 12.34 -13.79 -9.13
CA GLY A 25 13.58 -14.32 -8.58
C GLY A 25 13.55 -14.59 -7.07
N PRO A 26 13.01 -13.68 -6.24
CA PRO A 26 12.91 -13.91 -4.80
C PRO A 26 12.07 -15.15 -4.43
N ILE A 27 11.01 -15.45 -5.18
CA ILE A 27 9.98 -16.45 -4.84
C ILE A 27 10.00 -17.72 -5.71
N ALA A 28 11.02 -17.87 -6.54
CA ALA A 28 11.15 -18.97 -7.49
C ALA A 28 11.83 -20.20 -6.84
N SER A 29 12.56 -20.99 -7.63
CA SER A 29 13.32 -22.13 -7.10
C SER A 29 14.53 -21.66 -6.28
N HIS A 30 15.02 -22.52 -5.40
CA HIS A 30 16.20 -22.24 -4.56
C HIS A 30 17.40 -21.71 -5.36
N ASN A 31 17.67 -22.28 -6.54
CA ASN A 31 18.79 -21.84 -7.39
C ASN A 31 18.60 -20.40 -7.88
N ILE A 32 17.37 -20.04 -8.26
CA ILE A 32 17.05 -18.68 -8.72
C ILE A 32 17.08 -17.69 -7.55
N THR A 33 16.51 -18.05 -6.39
CA THR A 33 16.56 -17.21 -5.18
C THR A 33 18.01 -16.97 -4.74
N LYS A 34 18.90 -17.96 -4.87
CA LYS A 34 20.35 -17.81 -4.60
C LYS A 34 21.01 -16.85 -5.59
N LEU A 35 20.71 -16.95 -6.89
CA LEU A 35 21.23 -16.00 -7.89
C LEU A 35 20.73 -14.57 -7.63
N ASN A 36 19.44 -14.44 -7.30
CA ASN A 36 18.85 -13.15 -6.92
C ASN A 36 19.52 -12.57 -5.67
N PHE A 37 19.80 -13.40 -4.67
CA PHE A 37 20.53 -12.98 -3.47
C PHE A 37 21.94 -12.50 -3.82
N ASN A 38 22.74 -13.29 -4.55
CA ASN A 38 24.10 -12.93 -4.96
C ASN A 38 24.14 -11.59 -5.71
N PHE A 39 23.18 -11.36 -6.62
CA PHE A 39 23.04 -10.07 -7.31
C PHE A 39 22.79 -8.93 -6.32
N ASN A 40 21.88 -9.10 -5.36
CA ASN A 40 21.58 -8.08 -4.36
C ASN A 40 22.67 -7.89 -3.30
N GLN A 41 23.57 -8.87 -3.09
CA GLN A 41 24.77 -8.66 -2.28
C GLN A 41 25.67 -7.59 -2.89
N VAL A 42 25.84 -7.61 -4.22
CA VAL A 42 26.63 -6.60 -4.93
C VAL A 42 25.85 -5.30 -5.10
N TRP A 43 24.60 -5.40 -5.57
CA TRP A 43 23.77 -4.23 -5.90
C TRP A 43 23.33 -3.42 -4.66
N ARG A 44 22.94 -4.10 -3.58
CA ARG A 44 22.38 -3.46 -2.36
C ARG A 44 23.26 -3.63 -1.12
N GLY A 45 24.38 -4.36 -1.21
CA GLY A 45 25.24 -4.62 -0.05
C GLY A 45 24.63 -5.58 0.98
N LEU A 46 23.72 -6.48 0.58
CA LEU A 46 23.09 -7.42 1.53
C LEU A 46 24.13 -8.35 2.19
N GLN A 47 24.16 -8.36 3.53
CA GLN A 47 25.16 -9.12 4.30
C GLN A 47 24.65 -10.47 4.85
N GLY A 48 23.45 -10.90 4.50
CA GLY A 48 22.91 -12.19 4.94
C GLY A 48 21.50 -12.45 4.42
N GLY A 49 21.10 -13.72 4.44
CA GLY A 49 19.74 -14.12 4.09
C GLY A 49 18.74 -13.71 5.18
N GLU A 50 17.54 -13.29 4.78
CA GLU A 50 16.45 -13.06 5.73
C GLU A 50 15.86 -14.41 6.20
N PRO A 51 15.36 -14.50 7.45
CA PRO A 51 14.63 -15.69 7.91
C PRO A 51 13.46 -16.01 6.98
N ARG A 52 13.22 -17.31 6.73
CA ARG A 52 12.20 -17.76 5.77
C ARG A 52 10.80 -17.19 6.05
N TRP A 53 10.40 -17.10 7.31
CA TRP A 53 9.09 -16.54 7.67
C TRP A 53 8.96 -15.08 7.22
N ARG A 54 10.03 -14.28 7.35
CA ARG A 54 10.06 -12.88 6.96
C ARG A 54 10.03 -12.74 5.45
N HIS A 55 10.76 -13.59 4.75
CA HIS A 55 10.70 -13.70 3.29
C HIS A 55 9.27 -13.97 2.80
N CYS A 56 8.60 -14.96 3.40
CA CYS A 56 7.22 -15.30 3.04
C CYS A 56 6.27 -14.11 3.28
N VAL A 57 6.36 -13.46 4.43
CA VAL A 57 5.53 -12.28 4.74
C VAL A 57 5.79 -11.16 3.73
N ASN A 58 7.06 -10.86 3.45
CA ASN A 58 7.46 -9.84 2.48
C ASN A 58 6.95 -10.15 1.07
N ALA A 59 6.95 -11.42 0.66
CA ALA A 59 6.42 -11.84 -0.65
C ALA A 59 4.90 -11.62 -0.76
N LEU A 60 4.15 -11.81 0.33
CA LEU A 60 2.71 -11.53 0.37
C LEU A 60 2.41 -10.03 0.40
N ASN A 61 3.36 -9.26 0.94
CA ASN A 61 3.22 -7.88 1.35
C ASN A 61 4.21 -6.94 0.63
N ASP A 62 4.39 -7.14 -0.68
CA ASP A 62 5.24 -6.28 -1.50
C ASP A 62 4.82 -4.81 -1.31
N PRO A 63 5.75 -3.89 -1.00
CA PRO A 63 5.43 -2.51 -0.62
C PRO A 63 4.85 -1.67 -1.76
N TYR A 64 4.89 -2.15 -3.01
CA TYR A 64 4.36 -1.47 -4.18
C TYR A 64 3.12 -2.15 -4.75
N ASP A 65 3.03 -3.48 -4.61
CA ASP A 65 1.93 -4.25 -5.18
C ASP A 65 1.65 -5.51 -4.34
N PRO A 66 1.09 -5.35 -3.13
CA PRO A 66 0.85 -6.45 -2.20
C PRO A 66 -0.21 -7.38 -2.78
N ILE A 67 0.00 -8.69 -2.64
CA ILE A 67 -0.95 -9.69 -3.14
C ILE A 67 -2.09 -9.96 -2.17
N LEU A 68 -1.83 -9.78 -0.86
CA LEU A 68 -2.77 -10.02 0.23
C LEU A 68 -2.94 -8.79 1.14
N GLY A 69 -2.79 -7.58 0.59
CA GLY A 69 -2.77 -6.34 1.37
C GLY A 69 -3.95 -6.20 2.34
N TYR A 70 -5.20 -6.28 1.85
CA TYR A 70 -6.39 -6.15 2.70
C TYR A 70 -6.56 -7.32 3.68
N GLY A 71 -6.25 -8.55 3.27
CA GLY A 71 -6.28 -9.71 4.17
C GLY A 71 -5.28 -9.59 5.33
N LEU A 72 -4.04 -9.18 5.03
CA LEU A 72 -3.03 -8.91 6.06
C LEU A 72 -3.40 -7.70 6.93
N GLY A 73 -3.96 -6.66 6.33
CA GLY A 73 -4.48 -5.49 7.05
C GLY A 73 -5.56 -5.89 8.05
N ARG A 74 -6.55 -6.71 7.64
CA ARG A 74 -7.59 -7.24 8.52
C ARG A 74 -7.01 -7.97 9.72
N LEU A 75 -6.08 -8.90 9.48
CA LEU A 75 -5.40 -9.65 10.56
C LEU A 75 -4.62 -8.75 11.52
N TYR A 76 -3.99 -7.69 11.01
CA TYR A 76 -3.27 -6.73 11.83
C TYR A 76 -4.24 -5.92 12.70
N ILE A 77 -5.26 -5.34 12.09
CA ILE A 77 -6.24 -4.48 12.76
C ILE A 77 -6.93 -5.26 13.88
N ASP A 78 -7.44 -6.45 13.58
CA ASP A 78 -8.16 -7.28 14.56
C ASP A 78 -7.32 -7.62 15.80
N LYS A 79 -5.99 -7.65 15.65
CA LYS A 79 -5.08 -8.02 16.73
C LYS A 79 -4.45 -6.84 17.47
N TYR A 80 -4.17 -5.74 16.77
CA TYR A 80 -3.28 -4.70 17.26
C TYR A 80 -3.84 -3.29 17.23
N PHE A 81 -5.04 -3.07 16.68
CA PHE A 81 -5.59 -1.72 16.58
C PHE A 81 -7.10 -1.72 16.84
N ASN A 82 -7.53 -0.96 17.83
CA ASN A 82 -8.93 -0.96 18.27
C ASN A 82 -9.65 0.36 17.92
N GLU A 83 -10.98 0.35 18.10
CA GLU A 83 -11.85 1.48 17.75
C GLU A 83 -11.59 2.72 18.62
N THR A 84 -11.21 2.53 19.90
CA THR A 84 -10.88 3.62 20.81
C THR A 84 -9.64 4.38 20.32
N GLU A 85 -8.61 3.66 19.88
CA GLU A 85 -7.41 4.26 19.30
C GLU A 85 -7.71 5.03 18.01
N LYS A 86 -8.62 4.50 17.18
CA LYS A 86 -9.08 5.19 15.98
C LYS A 86 -9.74 6.52 16.31
N GLN A 87 -10.67 6.54 17.26
CA GLN A 87 -11.40 7.75 17.68
C GLN A 87 -10.46 8.81 18.29
N ASP A 88 -9.47 8.37 19.06
CA ASP A 88 -8.45 9.26 19.61
C ASP A 88 -7.62 9.92 18.51
N VAL A 89 -7.13 9.13 17.54
CA VAL A 89 -6.35 9.64 16.40
C VAL A 89 -7.19 10.56 15.49
N GLU A 90 -8.48 10.27 15.31
CA GLU A 90 -9.43 11.17 14.61
C GLU A 90 -9.57 12.51 15.34
N THR A 91 -9.62 12.48 16.67
CA THR A 91 -9.67 13.69 17.50
C THR A 91 -8.37 14.49 17.38
N ILE A 92 -7.21 13.84 17.43
CA ILE A 92 -5.91 14.48 17.22
C ILE A 92 -5.84 15.14 15.84
N ALA A 93 -6.24 14.42 14.79
CA ALA A 93 -6.23 14.95 13.42
C ALA A 93 -7.13 16.19 13.27
N LYS A 94 -8.31 16.18 13.90
CA LYS A 94 -9.20 17.34 13.96
C LYS A 94 -8.54 18.53 14.65
N ASN A 95 -7.93 18.32 15.82
CA ASN A 95 -7.26 19.38 16.58
C ASN A 95 -6.08 19.98 15.79
N VAL A 96 -5.28 19.14 15.12
CA VAL A 96 -4.19 19.60 14.25
C VAL A 96 -4.72 20.41 13.06
N SER A 97 -5.83 19.99 12.45
CA SER A 97 -6.48 20.73 11.37
C SER A 97 -6.97 22.11 11.84
N GLU A 98 -7.60 22.19 13.01
CA GLU A 98 -8.05 23.46 13.61
C GLU A 98 -6.88 24.39 13.95
N ALA A 99 -5.80 23.84 14.50
CA ALA A 99 -4.57 24.60 14.77
C ALA A 99 -3.97 25.14 13.46
N LEU A 100 -3.89 24.32 12.41
CA LEU A 100 -3.40 24.77 11.10
C LEU A 100 -4.30 25.85 10.49
N LYS A 101 -5.63 25.75 10.64
CA LYS A 101 -6.57 26.80 10.21
C LYS A 101 -6.26 28.13 10.91
N THR A 102 -6.00 28.09 12.21
CA THR A 102 -5.61 29.28 12.99
C THR A 102 -4.30 29.88 12.48
N VAL A 103 -3.28 29.06 12.20
CA VAL A 103 -2.00 29.50 11.63
C VAL A 103 -2.20 30.13 10.24
N LEU A 104 -3.04 29.54 9.39
CA LEU A 104 -3.37 30.07 8.07
C LEU A 104 -4.06 31.44 8.14
N GLN A 105 -4.92 31.67 9.13
CA GLN A 105 -5.60 32.95 9.31
C GLN A 105 -4.63 34.04 9.82
N ASN A 106 -3.76 33.69 10.76
CA ASN A 106 -2.91 34.66 11.49
C ASN A 106 -1.58 34.97 10.80
N ASN A 107 -1.15 34.20 9.79
CA ASN A 107 0.11 34.49 9.12
C ASN A 107 0.10 35.86 8.40
N THR A 108 1.25 36.51 8.30
CA THR A 108 1.37 37.87 7.74
C THR A 108 1.91 37.91 6.31
N TRP A 109 2.29 36.76 5.75
CA TRP A 109 2.97 36.68 4.46
C TRP A 109 2.03 36.34 3.30
N MET A 110 0.84 35.78 3.56
CA MET A 110 -0.19 35.54 2.55
C MET A 110 -1.21 36.68 2.49
N ASP A 111 -1.66 37.02 1.27
CA ASP A 111 -2.82 37.87 1.07
C ASP A 111 -4.14 37.14 1.43
N ASN A 112 -5.22 37.90 1.60
CA ASN A 112 -6.51 37.39 2.04
C ASN A 112 -7.13 36.37 1.06
N ALA A 113 -6.95 36.53 -0.25
CA ALA A 113 -7.50 35.62 -1.24
C ALA A 113 -6.78 34.26 -1.18
N THR A 114 -5.46 34.29 -1.04
CA THR A 114 -4.62 33.09 -0.87
C THR A 114 -4.96 32.36 0.43
N LYS A 115 -5.14 33.07 1.55
CA LYS A 115 -5.60 32.48 2.83
C LYS A 115 -6.96 31.80 2.71
N ALA A 116 -7.91 32.42 2.01
CA ALA A 116 -9.23 31.83 1.80
C ALA A 116 -9.14 30.52 0.99
N ASN A 117 -8.33 30.49 -0.07
CA ASN A 117 -8.11 29.27 -0.86
C ASN A 117 -7.39 28.17 -0.08
N ALA A 118 -6.37 28.52 0.72
CA ALA A 118 -5.67 27.56 1.59
C ALA A 118 -6.61 26.96 2.65
N THR A 119 -7.46 27.81 3.26
CA THR A 119 -8.48 27.37 4.23
C THR A 119 -9.49 26.44 3.57
N LYS A 120 -9.99 26.80 2.37
CA LYS A 120 -10.91 25.94 1.61
C LYS A 120 -10.29 24.58 1.29
N LYS A 121 -9.00 24.54 0.92
CA LYS A 121 -8.27 23.28 0.69
C LYS A 121 -8.22 22.43 1.96
N LEU A 122 -7.92 23.03 3.10
CA LEU A 122 -7.88 22.34 4.39
C LEU A 122 -9.26 21.79 4.79
N GLU A 123 -10.32 22.57 4.63
CA GLU A 123 -11.70 22.17 4.93
C GLU A 123 -12.20 21.01 4.06
N HIS A 124 -11.68 20.89 2.83
CA HIS A 124 -12.02 19.80 1.91
C HIS A 124 -11.00 18.65 1.97
N MET A 125 -10.06 18.68 2.91
CA MET A 125 -9.08 17.62 3.08
C MET A 125 -9.75 16.37 3.68
N VAL A 126 -9.48 15.21 3.10
CA VAL A 126 -10.02 13.93 3.59
C VAL A 126 -8.98 13.27 4.47
N PHE A 127 -9.36 12.89 5.68
CA PHE A 127 -8.52 12.13 6.59
C PHE A 127 -8.92 10.65 6.56
N LYS A 128 -7.95 9.80 6.24
CA LYS A 128 -8.08 8.34 6.18
C LYS A 128 -7.21 7.77 7.31
N LEU A 129 -7.80 7.53 8.47
CA LEU A 129 -7.07 7.21 9.71
C LEU A 129 -7.38 5.78 10.18
N GLY A 130 -6.32 5.03 10.50
CA GLY A 130 -6.40 3.64 10.92
C GLY A 130 -6.67 2.68 9.76
N TYR A 131 -7.93 2.59 9.34
CA TYR A 131 -8.40 1.64 8.32
C TYR A 131 -9.76 2.01 7.72
N PRO A 132 -10.09 1.52 6.50
CA PRO A 132 -11.41 1.63 5.90
C PRO A 132 -12.36 0.64 6.57
N GLU A 133 -13.60 1.04 6.79
CA GLU A 133 -14.60 0.18 7.44
C GLU A 133 -14.84 -1.12 6.67
N GLU A 134 -14.75 -1.08 5.35
CA GLU A 134 -14.95 -2.23 4.47
C GLU A 134 -13.95 -3.37 4.74
N ILE A 135 -12.78 -3.10 5.34
CA ILE A 135 -11.82 -4.17 5.68
C ILE A 135 -12.37 -5.14 6.72
N LYS A 136 -13.32 -4.71 7.56
CA LYS A 136 -13.98 -5.55 8.55
C LYS A 136 -15.15 -6.35 7.97
N ASN A 137 -15.50 -6.13 6.70
CA ASN A 137 -16.61 -6.79 6.02
C ASN A 137 -16.12 -8.01 5.24
N ASP A 138 -16.50 -9.20 5.70
CA ASP A 138 -16.10 -10.47 5.07
C ASP A 138 -16.63 -10.59 3.63
N THR A 139 -17.81 -10.04 3.31
CA THR A 139 -18.33 -10.03 1.94
C THR A 139 -17.43 -9.21 1.02
N PHE A 140 -16.92 -8.07 1.48
CA PHE A 140 -15.99 -7.24 0.71
C PHE A 140 -14.66 -7.96 0.45
N LEU A 141 -14.09 -8.59 1.48
CA LEU A 141 -12.85 -9.36 1.33
C LEU A 141 -13.04 -10.57 0.41
N ASN A 142 -14.13 -11.32 0.56
CA ASN A 142 -14.43 -12.46 -0.30
C ASN A 142 -14.59 -12.04 -1.77
N GLU A 143 -15.26 -10.92 -2.03
CA GLU A 143 -15.42 -10.39 -3.39
C GLU A 143 -14.06 -9.97 -3.99
N MET A 144 -13.18 -9.38 -3.19
CA MET A 144 -11.83 -8.99 -3.62
C MET A 144 -10.97 -10.19 -4.05
N TYR A 145 -11.12 -11.33 -3.36
CA TYR A 145 -10.33 -12.53 -3.57
C TYR A 145 -11.04 -13.62 -4.38
N LYS A 146 -12.24 -13.36 -4.91
CA LYS A 146 -13.07 -14.35 -5.62
C LYS A 146 -12.38 -15.01 -6.82
N ASP A 147 -11.49 -14.27 -7.49
CA ASP A 147 -10.83 -14.66 -8.73
C ASP A 147 -9.48 -15.39 -8.50
N VAL A 148 -9.07 -15.58 -7.24
CA VAL A 148 -7.82 -16.29 -6.86
C VAL A 148 -7.93 -17.78 -7.17
N GLY A 149 -9.12 -18.36 -7.05
CA GLY A 149 -9.34 -19.80 -7.19
C GLY A 149 -8.90 -20.59 -5.94
N ASN A 150 -8.68 -21.90 -6.12
CA ASN A 150 -8.37 -22.80 -5.00
C ASN A 150 -6.90 -22.67 -4.56
N VAL A 151 -6.69 -22.43 -3.26
CA VAL A 151 -5.37 -22.40 -2.63
C VAL A 151 -5.28 -23.56 -1.65
N THR A 152 -4.31 -24.44 -1.84
CA THR A 152 -4.09 -25.61 -0.97
C THR A 152 -2.75 -25.52 -0.27
N LEU A 153 -2.67 -26.07 0.95
CA LEU A 153 -1.44 -26.05 1.75
C LEU A 153 -0.26 -26.77 1.08
N ASN A 154 -0.55 -27.79 0.27
CA ASN A 154 0.45 -28.55 -0.48
C ASN A 154 0.66 -28.03 -1.92
N GLY A 155 0.08 -26.88 -2.26
CA GLY A 155 0.18 -26.26 -3.58
C GLY A 155 1.52 -25.57 -3.82
N SER A 156 1.85 -25.35 -5.09
CA SER A 156 3.01 -24.54 -5.48
C SER A 156 2.82 -23.08 -5.06
N PHE A 157 3.74 -22.56 -4.24
CA PHE A 157 3.73 -21.16 -3.82
C PHE A 157 3.74 -20.20 -5.01
N LEU A 158 4.53 -20.50 -6.04
CA LEU A 158 4.60 -19.67 -7.25
C LEU A 158 3.25 -19.63 -7.97
N SER A 159 2.56 -20.76 -8.07
CA SER A 159 1.23 -20.82 -8.69
C SER A 159 0.22 -20.01 -7.89
N THR A 160 0.20 -20.16 -6.55
CA THR A 160 -0.64 -19.36 -5.66
C THR A 160 -0.35 -17.87 -5.81
N TYR A 161 0.92 -17.47 -5.79
CA TYR A 161 1.33 -16.08 -5.97
C TYR A 161 0.81 -15.51 -7.30
N LEU A 162 1.01 -16.23 -8.41
CA LEU A 162 0.54 -15.80 -9.74
C LEU A 162 -1.00 -15.72 -9.81
N SER A 163 -1.72 -16.61 -9.14
CA SER A 163 -3.19 -16.53 -9.04
C SER A 163 -3.64 -15.24 -8.34
N PHE A 164 -3.02 -14.87 -7.21
CA PHE A 164 -3.33 -13.60 -6.56
C PHE A 164 -2.97 -12.40 -7.44
N ARG A 165 -1.80 -12.40 -8.10
CA ARG A 165 -1.42 -11.31 -9.03
C ARG A 165 -2.43 -11.15 -10.16
N LYS A 166 -2.91 -12.27 -10.73
CA LYS A 166 -3.94 -12.28 -11.77
C LYS A 166 -5.28 -11.75 -11.25
N SER A 167 -5.71 -12.18 -10.06
CA SER A 167 -6.92 -11.69 -9.40
C SER A 167 -6.86 -10.17 -9.18
N ASN A 168 -5.76 -9.67 -8.63
CA ASN A 168 -5.56 -8.24 -8.38
C ASN A 168 -5.52 -7.43 -9.69
N ALA A 169 -4.90 -7.96 -10.75
CA ALA A 169 -4.92 -7.33 -12.07
C ALA A 169 -6.34 -7.24 -12.63
N LYS A 170 -7.15 -8.31 -12.55
CA LYS A 170 -8.56 -8.28 -12.95
C LYS A 170 -9.36 -7.24 -12.16
N TYR A 171 -9.20 -7.21 -10.83
CA TYR A 171 -9.86 -6.24 -9.97
C TYR A 171 -9.52 -4.80 -10.39
N LYS A 172 -8.23 -4.49 -10.57
CA LYS A 172 -7.77 -3.16 -11.04
C LYS A 172 -8.34 -2.81 -12.42
N LEU A 173 -8.36 -3.76 -13.37
CA LEU A 173 -8.90 -3.53 -14.71
C LEU A 173 -10.43 -3.29 -14.67
N ASN A 174 -11.17 -4.02 -13.85
CA ASN A 174 -12.61 -3.83 -13.68
C ASN A 174 -12.92 -2.47 -13.06
N LYS A 175 -12.10 -2.03 -12.11
CA LYS A 175 -12.23 -0.71 -11.47
C LYS A 175 -12.07 0.46 -12.45
N MET A 176 -11.33 0.29 -13.55
CA MET A 176 -11.27 1.31 -14.61
C MET A 176 -12.63 1.57 -15.29
N ARG A 177 -13.61 0.66 -15.14
CA ARG A 177 -14.96 0.80 -15.67
C ARG A 177 -15.95 1.39 -14.66
N SER A 178 -15.54 1.54 -13.40
CA SER A 178 -16.38 2.11 -12.34
C SER A 178 -16.56 3.62 -12.53
N PRO A 179 -17.65 4.21 -12.02
CA PRO A 179 -17.83 5.66 -12.01
C PRO A 179 -16.69 6.36 -11.23
N LEU A 180 -16.63 7.69 -11.35
CA LEU A 180 -15.58 8.55 -10.78
C LEU A 180 -15.07 8.07 -9.41
N PHE A 181 -13.74 7.99 -9.29
CA PHE A 181 -13.02 7.57 -8.09
C PHE A 181 -13.53 8.32 -6.85
N ASN A 182 -13.95 7.57 -5.82
CA ASN A 182 -14.40 8.15 -4.57
C ASN A 182 -13.25 8.25 -3.56
N ARG A 183 -12.61 9.41 -3.52
CA ARG A 183 -11.47 9.70 -2.63
C ARG A 183 -11.75 9.53 -1.13
N THR A 184 -13.00 9.45 -0.66
CA THR A 184 -13.28 9.19 0.77
C THR A 184 -13.32 7.71 1.11
N LYS A 185 -13.64 6.85 0.14
CA LYS A 185 -13.75 5.39 0.33
C LYS A 185 -12.54 4.63 -0.19
N GLU A 186 -11.82 5.21 -1.13
CA GLU A 186 -10.69 4.58 -1.79
C GLU A 186 -9.42 4.83 -1.00
N TRP A 187 -8.69 3.78 -0.65
CA TRP A 187 -7.46 3.87 0.13
C TRP A 187 -6.27 3.28 -0.61
N PRO A 188 -5.04 3.68 -0.25
CA PRO A 188 -3.83 2.98 -0.67
C PRO A 188 -3.89 1.49 -0.29
N HIS A 189 -3.21 0.65 -1.06
CA HIS A 189 -3.25 -0.80 -0.88
C HIS A 189 -2.19 -1.35 0.09
N ASP A 190 -1.28 -0.50 0.59
CA ASP A 190 -0.13 -0.85 1.43
C ASP A 190 -0.43 -0.74 2.94
N TRP A 191 -1.43 -1.50 3.39
CA TRP A 191 -1.97 -1.51 4.76
C TRP A 191 -1.00 -1.78 5.91
N THR A 192 0.16 -2.31 5.60
CA THR A 192 1.15 -2.89 6.51
C THR A 192 2.48 -2.14 6.47
N LYS A 193 2.54 -1.08 5.67
CA LYS A 193 3.70 -0.20 5.60
C LYS A 193 3.60 0.84 6.70
N VAL A 194 4.60 0.87 7.58
CA VAL A 194 4.73 1.90 8.61
C VAL A 194 5.07 3.23 7.93
N ASN A 195 4.05 3.96 7.50
CA ASN A 195 4.19 5.21 6.76
C ASN A 195 2.93 6.08 6.90
N ALA A 196 3.07 7.34 6.51
CA ALA A 196 1.97 8.26 6.28
C ALA A 196 2.15 8.92 4.90
N ASP A 197 1.04 9.25 4.24
CA ASP A 197 1.06 9.83 2.91
C ASP A 197 0.01 10.93 2.73
N TYR A 198 0.34 11.86 1.83
CA TYR A 198 -0.58 12.88 1.35
C TYR A 198 -0.70 12.79 -0.17
N SER A 199 -1.93 12.62 -0.66
CA SER A 199 -2.23 12.63 -2.08
C SER A 199 -2.67 14.02 -2.52
N LEU A 200 -1.89 14.64 -3.40
CA LEU A 200 -2.18 15.96 -3.97
C LEU A 200 -3.47 15.95 -4.80
N LEU A 201 -3.67 14.90 -5.62
CA LEU A 201 -4.83 14.76 -6.50
C LEU A 201 -6.11 14.51 -5.70
N GLU A 202 -6.02 13.74 -4.63
CA GLU A 202 -7.16 13.40 -3.78
C GLU A 202 -7.36 14.40 -2.66
N ASN A 203 -6.45 15.34 -2.44
CA ASN A 203 -6.40 16.19 -1.24
C ASN A 203 -6.73 15.37 0.02
N SER A 204 -6.03 14.26 0.23
CA SER A 204 -6.26 13.33 1.32
C SER A 204 -4.99 12.98 2.05
N VAL A 205 -5.09 12.85 3.37
CA VAL A 205 -4.03 12.38 4.27
C VAL A 205 -4.39 10.97 4.73
N VAL A 206 -3.43 10.05 4.66
CA VAL A 206 -3.58 8.65 5.10
C VAL A 206 -2.59 8.37 6.22
N LEU A 207 -3.11 7.85 7.33
CA LEU A 207 -2.32 7.26 8.42
C LEU A 207 -2.89 5.87 8.69
N ALA A 208 -2.20 4.83 8.24
CA ALA A 208 -2.63 3.46 8.46
C ALA A 208 -2.42 3.02 9.92
N ALA A 209 -3.20 2.02 10.38
CA ALA A 209 -3.10 1.48 11.74
C ALA A 209 -1.67 1.07 12.14
N VAL A 210 -0.86 0.64 11.19
CA VAL A 210 0.53 0.21 11.42
C VAL A 210 1.50 1.33 11.76
N ILE A 211 1.21 2.61 11.45
CA ILE A 211 2.04 3.73 11.96
C ILE A 211 1.56 4.21 13.34
N LEU A 212 0.32 3.89 13.71
CA LEU A 212 -0.32 4.28 14.97
C LEU A 212 0.10 3.33 16.09
N GLN A 213 1.40 3.26 16.33
CA GLN A 213 2.03 2.49 17.40
C GLN A 213 3.34 3.17 17.84
N HIS A 214 3.93 2.69 18.93
CA HIS A 214 5.20 3.21 19.44
C HIS A 214 6.29 3.14 18.34
N PRO A 215 7.14 4.18 18.17
CA PRO A 215 7.28 5.38 19.00
C PRO A 215 6.40 6.58 18.58
N PHE A 216 5.56 6.43 17.55
CA PHE A 216 4.79 7.55 17.00
C PHE A 216 3.51 7.85 17.77
N TYR A 217 2.87 6.80 18.29
CA TYR A 217 1.59 6.90 18.99
C TYR A 217 1.46 5.80 20.05
N SER A 218 0.85 6.12 21.17
CA SER A 218 0.39 5.15 22.15
C SER A 218 -0.78 5.75 22.91
N PHE A 219 -1.90 5.02 22.96
CA PHE A 219 -3.09 5.52 23.62
C PHE A 219 -2.85 5.81 25.10
N GLY A 220 -3.35 6.96 25.57
CA GLY A 220 -3.27 7.37 26.98
C GLY A 220 -1.89 7.87 27.42
N LEU A 221 -0.92 8.02 26.50
CA LEU A 221 0.30 8.76 26.78
C LEU A 221 0.09 10.26 26.47
N PRO A 222 0.78 11.17 27.19
CA PRO A 222 0.75 12.61 26.91
C PRO A 222 1.22 12.99 25.50
#